data_AF-A0A7W3T222-F1
#
_entry.id   AF-A0A7W3T222-F1
#
_cell.length_a   1.000
_cell.length_b   1.000
_cell.length_c   1.000
_cell.angle_alpha   90.00
_cell.angle_beta   90.00
_cell.angle_gamma   90.00
#
_symmetry.space_group_name_H-M   'P 1'
#
loop_
_entity.id
_entity.type
_entity.pdbx_description
1 polymer ?
#
loop_
_entity_poly.entity_id
_entity_poly.type
_entity_poly.pdbx_seq_one_letter_code
_entity_poly.pdbx_strand_id
1 'polypeptide(L)' 'MDQILVAAERQGFKCFQAHSGMWIFSRGMVTLTIHHTPITEGEWMDMLNALRGAGLIFPEE' A
#
# COMPACT_ATOMS: atom_id res chain seq x y z
N MET A 1 0.70 6.37 -6.79
CA MET A 1 -0.05 6.17 -5.53
C MET A 1 -1.51 5.85 -5.78
N ASP A 2 -2.25 6.71 -6.48
CA ASP A 2 -3.70 6.57 -6.72
C ASP A 2 -4.14 5.16 -7.18
N GLN A 3 -3.48 4.61 -8.22
CA GLN A 3 -3.78 3.28 -8.73
C GLN A 3 -3.60 2.16 -7.69
N ILE A 4 -2.64 2.30 -6.78
CA ILE A 4 -2.40 1.32 -5.70
C ILE A 4 -3.52 1.39 -4.67
N LEU A 5 -3.95 2.61 -4.32
CA LEU A 5 -5.08 2.81 -3.40
C LEU A 5 -6.34 2.18 -3.97
N VAL A 6 -6.65 2.45 -5.24
CA VAL A 6 -7.80 1.85 -5.94
C VAL A 6 -7.71 0.33 -5.98
N ALA A 7 -6.54 -0.24 -6.31
CA ALA A 7 -6.34 -1.68 -6.34
C ALA A 7 -6.49 -2.32 -4.95
N ALA A 8 -6.00 -1.66 -3.91
CA ALA A 8 -6.10 -2.10 -2.53
C ALA A 8 -7.54 -2.05 -2.02
N GLU A 9 -8.28 -0.97 -2.27
CA GLU A 9 -9.69 -0.85 -1.90
C GLU A 9 -10.56 -1.91 -2.58
N ARG A 10 -10.34 -2.17 -3.88
CA ARG A 10 -11.02 -3.25 -4.62
C ARG A 10 -10.79 -4.65 -4.01
N GLN A 11 -9.69 -4.83 -3.28
CA GLN A 11 -9.32 -6.09 -2.63
C GLN A 11 -9.61 -6.11 -1.13
N GLY A 12 -10.38 -5.14 -0.64
CA GLY A 12 -10.87 -5.07 0.74
C GLY A 12 -9.88 -4.44 1.73
N PHE A 13 -8.81 -3.79 1.25
CA PHE A 13 -7.97 -2.98 2.13
C PHE A 13 -8.63 -1.63 2.41
N LYS A 14 -8.56 -1.20 3.66
CA LYS A 14 -8.79 0.19 4.06
C LYS A 14 -7.47 0.93 3.96
N CYS A 15 -7.44 1.98 3.14
CA CYS A 15 -6.27 2.82 2.94
C CYS A 15 -6.52 4.18 3.57
N PHE A 16 -5.61 4.67 4.41
CA PHE A 16 -5.68 6.04 4.90
C PHE A 16 -4.30 6.67 5.03
N GLN A 17 -4.26 7.99 4.87
CA GLN A 17 -3.07 8.79 5.13
C GLN A 17 -3.22 9.51 6.47
N ALA A 18 -2.25 9.32 7.36
CA ALA A 18 -2.15 10.08 8.59
C ALA A 18 -1.66 11.51 8.31
N HIS A 19 -1.92 12.44 9.24
CA HIS A 19 -1.48 13.83 9.11
C HIS A 19 0.06 13.98 9.00
N SER A 20 0.83 12.99 9.49
CA SER A 20 2.28 12.92 9.33
C SER A 20 2.75 12.58 7.91
N GLY A 21 1.84 12.28 6.97
CA GLY A 21 2.16 11.79 5.63
C GLY A 21 2.34 10.27 5.53
N MET A 22 2.22 9.56 6.65
CA MET A 22 2.29 8.10 6.74
C MET A 22 1.05 7.45 6.12
N TRP A 23 1.23 6.38 5.36
CA TRP A 23 0.16 5.58 4.78
C TRP A 23 -0.07 4.30 5.56
N ILE A 24 -1.33 3.99 5.80
CA ILE A 24 -1.73 2.75 6.48
C ILE A 24 -2.70 2.00 5.58
N PHE A 25 -2.37 0.73 5.34
CA PHE A 25 -3.18 -0.24 4.59
C PHE A 25 -3.59 -1.33 5.56
N SER A 26 -4.88 -1.60 5.69
CA SER A 26 -5.36 -2.63 6.63
C SER A 26 -6.45 -3.52 6.02
N ARG A 27 -6.35 -4.83 6.25
CA ARG A 27 -7.34 -5.83 5.83
C ARG A 27 -7.38 -6.96 6.85
N GLY A 28 -8.45 -7.02 7.65
CA GLY A 28 -8.59 -8.02 8.72
C GLY A 28 -7.50 -7.85 9.78
N MET A 29 -6.68 -8.89 9.99
CA MET A 29 -5.54 -8.87 10.92
C MET A 29 -4.25 -8.31 10.31
N VAL A 30 -4.24 -8.03 9.00
CA VAL A 30 -3.05 -7.51 8.30
C VAL A 30 -3.10 -5.98 8.32
N THR A 31 -2.08 -5.36 8.88
CA THR A 31 -1.87 -3.91 8.83
C THR A 31 -0.46 -3.63 8.34
N LEU A 32 -0.34 -2.83 7.30
CA LEU A 32 0.91 -2.34 6.75
C LEU A 32 0.99 -0.83 6.96
N THR A 33 2.16 -0.37 7.41
CA THR A 33 2.43 1.04 7.66
C THR A 33 3.63 1.47 6.83
N ILE A 34 3.44 2.50 6.02
CA ILE A 34 4.46 3.09 5.16
C ILE A 34 4.71 4.51 5.66
N HIS A 35 5.89 4.77 6.23
CA HIS A 35 6.19 5.98 6.99
C HIS A 35 6.04 7.29 6.20
N HIS A 36 6.26 7.25 4.89
CA HIS A 36 6.10 8.39 3.98
C HIS A 36 5.73 7.90 2.58
N THR A 37 5.17 8.78 1.76
CA THR A 37 4.96 8.47 0.33
C THR A 37 6.32 8.23 -0.34
N PRO A 38 6.52 7.08 -1.01
CA PRO A 38 7.77 6.79 -1.73
C PRO A 38 8.12 7.87 -2.76
N ILE A 39 9.41 8.24 -2.82
CA ILE A 39 9.94 9.26 -3.73
C ILE A 39 10.84 8.61 -4.78
N THR A 40 11.63 7.63 -4.37
CA THR A 40 12.58 6.91 -5.23
C THR A 40 12.01 5.59 -5.75
N GLU A 41 12.51 5.11 -6.89
CA GLU A 41 12.11 3.81 -7.46
C GLU A 41 12.33 2.65 -6.48
N GLY A 42 13.41 2.67 -5.69
CA GLY A 42 13.67 1.68 -4.66
C GLY A 42 12.59 1.64 -3.59
N GLU A 43 12.20 2.81 -3.06
CA GLU A 43 11.11 2.91 -2.07
C GLU A 43 9.77 2.46 -2.66
N TRP A 44 9.52 2.74 -3.95
CA TRP A 44 8.32 2.25 -4.64
C TRP A 44 8.32 0.73 -4.70
N MET A 45 9.43 0.11 -5.07
CA MET A 45 9.58 -1.34 -5.15
C MET A 45 9.43 -2.00 -3.78
N ASP A 46 10.02 -1.42 -2.74
CA ASP A 46 9.90 -1.91 -1.36
C ASP A 46 8.44 -1.86 -0.88
N MET A 47 7.74 -0.75 -1.14
CA MET A 47 6.33 -0.63 -0.82
C MET A 47 5.48 -1.65 -1.58
N LEU A 48 5.70 -1.82 -2.89
CA LEU A 48 4.96 -2.79 -3.70
C LEU A 48 5.19 -4.23 -3.23
N ASN A 49 6.43 -4.58 -2.88
CA ASN A 49 6.77 -5.88 -2.33
C ASN A 49 6.11 -6.10 -0.96
N ALA A 50 6.10 -5.09 -0.08
CA ALA A 50 5.43 -5.16 1.21
C ALA A 50 3.91 -5.34 1.07
N LEU A 51 3.29 -4.62 0.13
CA LEU A 51 1.87 -4.78 -0.20
C LEU A 51 1.57 -6.16 -0.78
N ARG A 52 2.43 -6.68 -1.66
CA ARG A 52 2.31 -8.04 -2.20
C ARG A 52 2.41 -9.10 -1.08
N GLY A 53 3.35 -8.92 -0.15
CA GLY A 53 3.50 -9.76 1.05
C GLY A 53 2.28 -9.69 1.98
N ALA A 54 1.59 -8.55 2.03
CA ALA A 54 0.30 -8.39 2.72
C ALA A 54 -0.89 -9.02 1.97
N GLY A 55 -0.65 -9.61 0.80
CA GLY A 55 -1.64 -10.26 -0.04
C GLY A 55 -2.41 -9.30 -0.95
N LEU A 56 -1.82 -8.14 -1.28
CA LEU A 56 -2.31 -7.32 -2.38
C LEU A 56 -1.86 -7.92 -3.72
N ILE A 57 -2.83 -8.22 -4.58
CA ILE A 57 -2.60 -8.77 -5.91
C ILE A 57 -2.56 -7.59 -6.89
N PHE A 58 -1.42 -7.37 -7.51
CA PHE A 58 -1.31 -6.43 -8.62
C PHE A 58 -1.66 -7.18 -9.91
N PRO A 59 -2.47 -6.62 -10.82
CA PRO A 59 -2.69 -7.24 -12.12
C PRO A 59 -1.34 -7.41 -12.84
N GLU A 60 -1.12 -8.60 -13.41
CA GLU A 60 -0.03 -8.83 -14.36
C GLU A 60 -0.40 -8.09 -15.66
N GLU A 61 0.54 -7.32 -16.20
CA GLU A 61 0.37 -6.60 -17.48
C GLU A 61 0.11 -7.55 -18.66
#